data_AF-A0A3D3YSU5-F1
#
_entry.id   AF-A0A3D3YSU5-F1
#
_cell.length_a   1.000
_cell.length_b   1.000
_cell.length_c   1.000
_cell.angle_alpha   90.00
_cell.angle_beta   90.00
_cell.angle_gamma   90.00
#
_symmetry.space_group_name_H-M   'P 1'
#
loop_
_entity.id
_entity.type
_entity.pdbx_description
1 polymer ?
#
loop_
_entity_poly.entity_id
_entity_poly.type
_entity_poly.pdbx_seq_one_letter_code
_entity_poly.pdbx_strand_id
1 'polypeptide(L)'
;MLRGIDTARSVGLNPVKLNMVVMAGINADEVLDFAMRTINDGWHVRFIELMPVTGGEAAASLFVPASDIRKRLEVVGELEPCLPGVGNGPAKYFRFPGAPGTIGFITPISEHFCFNCNRLRLTADGKLRPCLLSEYEVDLKQPLRGGISLAGLKQLIEEAVANKPRRHHLEEGYVLRDRPFTQVGG
;
A
#
# COMPACT_ATOMS: atom_id res chain seq x y z
N MET A 1 9.14 14.56 -10.61
CA MET A 1 9.06 13.89 -9.30
C MET A 1 10.00 14.51 -8.27
N LEU A 2 11.32 14.53 -8.48
CA LEU A 2 12.30 15.08 -7.52
C LEU A 2 12.00 16.53 -7.07
N ARG A 3 11.74 17.45 -8.02
CA ARG A 3 11.31 18.82 -7.71
C ARG A 3 10.07 18.89 -6.80
N GLY A 4 9.16 17.93 -6.91
CA GLY A 4 7.97 17.85 -6.05
C GLY A 4 8.31 17.41 -4.63
N ILE A 5 9.28 16.50 -4.47
CA ILE A 5 9.80 16.08 -3.16
C ILE A 5 10.48 17.27 -2.49
N ASP A 6 11.34 17.99 -3.22
CA ASP A 6 12.04 19.17 -2.70
C ASP A 6 11.08 20.28 -2.32
N THR A 7 10.06 20.52 -3.14
CA THR A 7 9.02 21.51 -2.86
C THR A 7 8.24 21.14 -1.60
N ALA A 8 7.78 19.88 -1.48
CA ALA A 8 7.07 19.39 -0.30
C ALA A 8 7.91 19.57 0.97
N ARG A 9 9.21 19.24 0.91
CA ARG A 9 10.16 19.47 2.00
C ARG A 9 10.28 20.95 2.36
N SER A 10 10.42 21.83 1.37
CA SER A 10 10.60 23.27 1.57
C SER A 10 9.41 23.97 2.23
N VAL A 11 8.19 23.44 2.03
CA VAL A 11 6.97 23.97 2.66
C VAL A 11 6.58 23.24 3.95
N GLY A 12 7.47 22.40 4.49
CA GLY A 12 7.29 21.74 5.79
C GLY A 12 6.50 20.42 5.76
N LEU A 13 6.21 19.84 4.58
CA LEU A 13 5.59 18.51 4.47
C LEU A 13 6.64 17.42 4.70
N ASN A 14 7.03 17.24 5.96
CA ASN A 14 8.03 16.26 6.37
C ASN A 14 7.48 15.28 7.42
N PRO A 15 7.81 13.98 7.32
CA PRO A 15 8.62 13.36 6.27
C PRO A 15 7.85 13.08 4.97
N VAL A 16 8.49 13.31 3.82
CA VAL A 16 8.01 12.79 2.53
C VAL A 16 8.32 11.30 2.44
N LYS A 17 7.28 10.49 2.21
CA LYS A 17 7.39 9.03 2.09
C LYS A 17 7.20 8.60 0.64
N LEU A 18 8.16 7.87 0.10
CA LEU A 18 8.14 7.31 -1.25
C LEU A 18 7.62 5.88 -1.21
N ASN A 19 6.82 5.50 -2.20
CA ASN A 19 6.34 4.15 -2.40
C ASN A 19 6.80 3.69 -3.78
N MET A 20 7.40 2.50 -3.85
CA MET A 20 7.90 1.91 -5.07
C MET A 20 7.35 0.49 -5.15
N VAL A 21 6.51 0.23 -6.16
CA VAL A 21 6.16 -1.14 -6.54
C VAL A 21 7.36 -1.71 -7.29
N VAL A 22 7.96 -2.76 -6.75
CA VAL A 22 9.18 -3.35 -7.31
C VAL A 22 8.80 -4.43 -8.31
N MET A 23 9.33 -4.32 -9.52
CA MET A 23 9.00 -5.19 -10.65
C MET A 23 10.28 -5.68 -11.35
N ALA A 24 10.37 -6.99 -11.52
CA ALA A 24 11.49 -7.63 -12.21
C ALA A 24 11.58 -7.15 -13.66
N GLY A 25 12.80 -6.88 -14.13
CA GLY A 25 13.05 -6.41 -15.50
C GLY A 25 12.57 -4.99 -15.81
N ILE A 26 12.02 -4.26 -14.83
CA ILE A 26 11.53 -2.89 -15.01
C ILE A 26 12.25 -1.90 -14.10
N ASN A 27 12.26 -2.13 -12.79
CA ASN A 27 12.88 -1.21 -11.82
C ASN A 27 13.53 -1.92 -10.62
N ALA A 28 13.61 -3.24 -10.61
CA ALA A 28 14.20 -3.99 -9.49
C ALA A 28 15.69 -3.71 -9.30
N ASP A 29 16.38 -3.23 -10.34
CA ASP A 29 17.76 -2.75 -10.32
C ASP A 29 17.92 -1.41 -9.58
N GLU A 30 16.88 -0.57 -9.51
CA GLU A 30 16.91 0.72 -8.80
C GLU A 30 16.82 0.58 -7.26
N VAL A 31 16.56 -0.62 -6.73
CA VAL A 31 16.35 -0.87 -5.29
C VAL A 31 17.52 -0.33 -4.44
N LEU A 32 18.76 -0.54 -4.91
CA LEU A 32 19.95 -0.08 -4.19
C LEU A 32 20.09 1.45 -4.21
N ASP A 33 19.76 2.08 -5.33
CA ASP A 33 19.80 3.54 -5.45
C ASP A 33 18.84 4.19 -4.47
N PHE A 34 17.60 3.70 -4.39
CA PHE A 34 16.61 4.19 -3.43
C PHE A 34 17.03 3.92 -1.97
N ALA A 35 17.69 2.78 -1.70
CA ALA A 35 18.21 2.49 -0.38
C ALA A 35 19.32 3.47 0.05
N MET A 36 20.25 3.80 -0.85
CA MET A 36 21.31 4.77 -0.60
C MET A 36 20.75 6.17 -0.31
N ARG A 37 19.62 6.55 -0.92
CA ARG A 37 18.92 7.82 -0.61
C ARG A 37 18.39 7.88 0.83
N THR A 38 18.12 6.74 1.47
CA THR A 38 17.72 6.71 2.89
C THR A 38 18.87 7.10 3.82
N ILE A 39 20.11 6.82 3.40
CA ILE A 39 21.33 7.18 4.13
C ILE A 39 21.72 8.63 3.82
N ASN A 40 21.80 8.97 2.53
CA ASN A 40 22.38 10.25 2.10
C ASN A 40 21.41 11.43 2.22
N ASP A 41 20.12 11.21 1.95
CA ASP A 41 19.15 12.29 1.75
C ASP A 41 17.95 12.24 2.71
N GLY A 42 17.98 11.30 3.68
CA GLY A 42 16.91 11.10 4.64
C GLY A 42 15.58 10.70 4.00
N TRP A 43 15.62 9.91 2.91
CA TRP A 43 14.40 9.43 2.27
C TRP A 43 13.73 8.33 3.09
N HIS A 44 12.40 8.35 3.11
CA HIS A 44 11.60 7.26 3.68
C HIS A 44 10.97 6.46 2.55
N VAL A 45 11.60 5.35 2.19
CA VAL A 45 11.21 4.54 1.03
C VAL A 45 10.42 3.32 1.49
N ARG A 46 9.37 2.97 0.76
CA ARG A 46 8.58 1.76 0.96
C ARG A 46 8.60 0.93 -0.32
N PHE A 47 9.21 -0.24 -0.25
CA PHE A 47 9.16 -1.24 -1.32
C PHE A 47 7.87 -2.06 -1.16
N ILE A 48 7.13 -2.19 -2.25
CA ILE A 48 5.82 -2.84 -2.30
C ILE A 48 5.91 -3.97 -3.31
N GLU A 49 5.47 -5.17 -2.91
CA GLU A 49 5.35 -6.27 -3.88
C GLU A 49 4.24 -5.98 -4.87
N LEU A 50 4.49 -6.31 -6.14
CA LEU A 50 3.48 -6.22 -7.18
C LEU A 50 2.34 -7.20 -6.89
N MET A 51 1.12 -6.68 -6.80
CA MET A 51 -0.09 -7.50 -6.73
C MET A 51 -0.53 -7.91 -8.13
N PRO A 52 -0.92 -9.18 -8.37
CA PRO A 52 -1.37 -9.66 -9.68
C PRO A 52 -2.84 -9.28 -9.96
N VAL A 53 -3.21 -8.03 -9.67
CA VAL A 53 -4.60 -7.53 -9.79
C VAL A 53 -4.99 -7.19 -11.22
N THR A 54 -4.02 -6.98 -12.09
CA THR A 54 -4.19 -6.77 -13.53
C THR A 54 -3.03 -7.45 -14.27
N GLY A 55 -3.33 -8.29 -15.28
CA GLY A 55 -2.29 -8.92 -16.12
C GLY A 55 -2.09 -10.43 -15.97
N GLY A 56 -2.79 -11.10 -15.05
CA GLY A 56 -2.77 -12.57 -14.95
C GLY A 56 -1.35 -13.15 -14.81
N GLU A 57 -1.03 -14.17 -15.60
CA GLU A 57 0.29 -14.84 -15.59
C GLU A 57 1.46 -13.88 -15.90
N ALA A 58 1.24 -12.82 -16.67
CA ALA A 58 2.29 -11.84 -16.98
C ALA A 58 2.73 -11.03 -15.74
N ALA A 59 1.90 -10.94 -14.71
CA ALA A 59 2.28 -10.30 -13.46
C ALA A 59 3.24 -11.18 -12.62
N ALA A 60 3.20 -12.51 -12.80
CA ALA A 60 4.04 -13.43 -12.04
C ALA A 60 5.52 -13.29 -12.43
N SER A 61 5.83 -13.06 -13.71
CA SER A 61 7.22 -12.84 -14.16
C SER A 61 7.81 -11.51 -13.70
N LEU A 62 6.95 -10.55 -13.33
CA LEU A 62 7.34 -9.26 -12.78
C LEU A 62 7.45 -9.26 -11.25
N PHE A 63 6.96 -10.31 -10.58
CA PHE A 63 6.94 -10.38 -9.12
C PHE A 63 8.36 -10.47 -8.54
N VAL A 64 8.63 -9.64 -7.53
CA VAL A 64 9.87 -9.69 -6.73
C VAL A 64 9.46 -9.80 -5.25
N PRO A 65 9.76 -10.92 -4.57
CA PRO A 65 9.39 -11.07 -3.17
C PRO A 65 10.24 -10.14 -2.29
N ALA A 66 9.66 -9.66 -1.20
CA ALA A 66 10.38 -8.78 -0.26
C ALA A 66 11.66 -9.42 0.31
N SER A 67 11.72 -10.76 0.40
CA SER A 67 12.93 -11.49 0.82
C SER A 67 14.10 -11.27 -0.15
N ASP A 68 13.86 -11.21 -1.46
CA ASP A 68 14.92 -10.98 -2.44
C ASP A 68 15.35 -9.51 -2.46
N ILE A 69 14.41 -8.58 -2.23
CA ILE A 69 14.74 -7.17 -2.02
C ILE A 69 15.64 -7.03 -0.79
N ARG A 70 15.32 -7.70 0.33
CA ARG A 70 16.16 -7.70 1.54
C ARG A 70 17.56 -8.22 1.29
N LYS A 71 17.69 -9.38 0.61
CA LYS A 71 19.00 -9.95 0.25
C LYS A 71 19.85 -8.98 -0.57
N ARG A 72 19.24 -8.27 -1.52
CA ARG A 72 19.96 -7.24 -2.30
C ARG A 72 20.49 -6.13 -1.40
N LEU A 73 19.71 -5.69 -0.41
CA LEU A 73 20.09 -4.61 0.49
C LEU A 73 21.22 -4.97 1.47
N GLU A 74 21.50 -6.26 1.68
CA GLU A 74 22.61 -6.72 2.55
C GLU A 74 23.97 -6.19 2.08
N VAL A 75 24.13 -5.87 0.79
CA VAL A 75 25.37 -5.25 0.27
C VAL A 75 25.60 -3.83 0.79
N VAL A 76 24.53 -3.15 1.21
CA VAL A 76 24.59 -1.78 1.78
C VAL A 76 24.84 -1.84 3.28
N GLY A 77 24.26 -2.82 3.97
CA GLY A 77 24.44 -3.06 5.39
C GLY A 77 23.30 -3.86 6.02
N GLU A 78 23.44 -4.16 7.31
CA GLU A 78 22.38 -4.82 8.08
C GLU A 78 21.24 -3.85 8.39
N LEU A 79 20.00 -4.32 8.23
CA LEU A 79 18.80 -3.54 8.51
C LEU A 79 18.30 -3.78 9.93
N GLU A 80 18.24 -2.72 10.73
CA GLU A 80 17.70 -2.75 12.08
C GLU A 80 16.18 -2.48 12.06
N PRO A 81 15.35 -3.29 12.75
CA PRO A 81 13.94 -2.98 12.90
C PRO A 81 13.74 -1.60 13.52
N CYS A 82 12.87 -0.78 12.95
CA CYS A 82 12.43 0.47 13.58
C CYS A 82 10.92 0.43 13.79
N LEU A 83 10.51 0.58 15.06
CA LEU A 83 9.09 0.56 15.42
C LEU A 83 8.44 1.84 14.89
N PRO A 84 7.42 1.74 14.03
CA PRO A 84 6.70 2.93 13.61
C PRO A 84 5.88 3.48 14.78
N GLY A 85 5.64 4.80 14.78
CA GLY A 85 4.52 5.37 15.51
C GLY A 85 3.19 4.74 15.07
N VAL A 86 2.19 4.74 15.95
CA VAL A 86 0.84 4.21 15.69
C VAL A 86 0.28 4.79 14.37
N GLY A 87 -0.34 3.96 13.52
CA GLY A 87 -1.10 4.41 12.34
C GLY A 87 -0.39 4.39 10.98
N ASN A 88 0.79 3.79 10.84
CA ASN A 88 1.64 3.89 9.62
C ASN A 88 1.34 2.91 8.47
N GLY A 89 0.12 2.35 8.41
CA GLY A 89 -0.25 1.38 7.37
C GLY A 89 0.42 0.01 7.58
N PRO A 90 0.54 -0.81 6.52
CA PRO A 90 0.89 -2.22 6.67
C PRO A 90 2.41 -2.50 6.60
N ALA A 91 3.21 -1.46 6.40
CA ALA A 91 4.63 -1.61 6.17
C ALA A 91 5.35 -2.03 7.45
N LYS A 92 6.29 -2.98 7.32
CA LYS A 92 7.30 -3.27 8.35
C LYS A 92 8.51 -2.40 8.08
N TYR A 93 8.90 -1.59 9.07
CA TYR A 93 9.94 -0.58 8.90
C TYR A 93 11.28 -1.00 9.52
N PHE A 94 12.34 -0.59 8.83
CA PHE A 94 13.73 -0.83 9.12
C PHE A 94 14.54 0.42 8.83
N ARG A 95 15.79 0.46 9.29
CA ARG A 95 16.77 1.48 8.93
C ARG A 95 18.16 0.86 8.86
N PHE A 96 19.05 1.48 8.10
CA PHE A 96 20.47 1.24 8.29
C PHE A 96 20.96 1.97 9.54
N PRO A 97 21.97 1.43 10.25
CA PRO A 97 22.56 2.09 11.42
C PRO A 97 22.95 3.54 11.12
N GLY A 98 22.46 4.48 11.92
CA GLY A 98 22.74 5.92 11.76
C GLY A 98 22.02 6.63 10.59
N ALA A 99 21.34 5.91 9.68
CA ALA A 99 20.69 6.52 8.52
C ALA A 99 19.50 7.41 8.93
N PRO A 100 19.37 8.65 8.42
CA PRO A 100 18.25 9.54 8.75
C PRO A 100 16.91 9.08 8.18
N GLY A 101 16.93 8.28 7.10
CA GLY A 101 15.77 7.71 6.45
C GLY A 101 15.34 6.34 6.97
N THR A 102 14.30 5.78 6.35
CA THR A 102 13.79 4.44 6.69
C THR A 102 13.45 3.65 5.44
N ILE A 103 13.59 2.32 5.53
CA ILE A 103 13.10 1.37 4.52
C ILE A 103 11.89 0.64 5.09
N GLY A 104 10.78 0.66 4.37
CA GLY A 104 9.58 -0.12 4.67
C GLY A 104 9.35 -1.21 3.64
N PHE A 105 8.84 -2.36 4.08
CA PHE A 105 8.38 -3.44 3.20
C PHE A 105 6.87 -3.60 3.34
N ILE A 106 6.17 -3.57 2.22
CA ILE A 106 4.73 -3.87 2.13
C ILE A 106 4.57 -5.15 1.31
N THR A 107 4.11 -6.21 1.98
CA THR A 107 4.05 -7.58 1.48
C THR A 107 2.60 -8.03 1.30
N PRO A 108 1.85 -7.51 0.31
CA PRO A 108 0.47 -7.93 0.09
C PRO A 108 0.36 -9.39 -0.39
N ILE A 109 1.44 -10.00 -0.87
CA ILE A 109 1.44 -11.39 -1.35
C ILE A 109 2.14 -12.27 -0.32
N SER A 110 3.46 -12.16 -0.20
CA SER A 110 4.28 -13.15 0.53
C SER A 110 4.01 -13.23 2.04
N GLU A 111 3.51 -12.14 2.63
CA GLU A 111 3.15 -12.08 4.05
C GLU A 111 2.01 -11.06 4.25
N HIS A 112 0.81 -11.42 3.80
CA HIS A 112 -0.32 -10.51 3.79
C HIS A 112 -0.73 -10.03 5.20
N PHE A 113 -1.29 -8.82 5.29
CA PHE A 113 -1.62 -8.13 6.55
C PHE A 113 -3.13 -7.94 6.76
N CYS A 114 -3.97 -8.76 6.12
CA CYS A 114 -5.43 -8.63 6.19
C CYS A 114 -5.98 -8.73 7.62
N PHE A 115 -5.38 -9.59 8.46
CA PHE A 115 -5.82 -9.85 9.83
C PHE A 115 -5.81 -8.59 10.73
N ASN A 116 -4.93 -7.63 10.44
CA ASN A 116 -4.83 -6.35 11.15
C ASN A 116 -5.38 -5.17 10.33
N CYS A 117 -6.07 -5.43 9.20
CA CYS A 117 -6.54 -4.37 8.32
C CYS A 117 -7.80 -3.69 8.89
N ASN A 118 -7.68 -2.42 9.23
CA ASN A 118 -8.77 -1.56 9.72
C ASN A 118 -9.25 -0.53 8.69
N ARG A 119 -8.89 -0.68 7.41
CA ARG A 119 -9.26 0.29 6.36
C ARG A 119 -10.60 -0.04 5.71
N LEU A 120 -11.34 1.02 5.42
CA LEU A 120 -12.47 1.08 4.50
C LEU A 120 -12.15 2.14 3.44
N ARG A 121 -12.85 2.13 2.31
CA ARG A 121 -12.59 3.06 1.22
C ARG A 121 -13.87 3.65 0.66
N LEU A 122 -13.94 4.97 0.60
CA LEU A 122 -14.97 5.68 -0.15
C LEU A 122 -14.47 5.91 -1.59
N THR A 123 -15.19 5.42 -2.58
CA THR A 123 -14.90 5.64 -3.99
C THR A 123 -15.32 7.04 -4.44
N ALA A 124 -14.79 7.51 -5.57
CA ALA A 124 -15.11 8.84 -6.10
C ALA A 124 -16.59 8.98 -6.52
N ASP A 125 -17.25 7.88 -6.88
CA ASP A 125 -18.68 7.83 -7.17
C ASP A 125 -19.55 7.67 -5.92
N GLY A 126 -18.94 7.58 -4.73
CA GLY A 126 -19.62 7.68 -3.43
C GLY A 126 -20.09 6.36 -2.84
N LYS A 127 -19.40 5.26 -3.15
CA LYS A 127 -19.65 3.94 -2.59
C LYS A 127 -18.59 3.57 -1.56
N LEU A 128 -19.01 2.92 -0.48
CA LEU A 128 -18.12 2.41 0.56
C LEU A 128 -17.72 0.96 0.24
N ARG A 129 -16.41 0.74 0.10
CA ARG A 129 -15.79 -0.57 -0.09
C ARG A 129 -15.10 -1.01 1.20
N PRO A 130 -15.41 -2.19 1.73
CA PRO A 130 -14.76 -2.68 2.93
C PRO A 130 -13.37 -3.27 2.70
N CYS A 131 -13.05 -3.62 1.45
CA CYS A 131 -11.74 -4.10 1.04
C CYS A 131 -11.39 -3.56 -0.35
N LEU A 132 -10.09 -3.28 -0.56
CA LEU A 132 -9.56 -2.91 -1.88
C LEU A 132 -9.71 -4.05 -2.90
N LEU A 133 -9.70 -5.30 -2.40
CA LEU A 133 -9.70 -6.54 -3.18
C LEU A 133 -11.03 -7.31 -3.09
N SER A 134 -12.13 -6.62 -2.84
CA SER A 134 -13.49 -7.17 -2.86
C SER A 134 -14.36 -6.33 -3.78
N GLU A 135 -15.25 -6.96 -4.54
CA GLU A 135 -16.22 -6.29 -5.41
C GLU A 135 -17.44 -5.74 -4.67
N TYR A 136 -17.64 -6.15 -3.42
CA TYR A 136 -18.74 -5.65 -2.59
C TYR A 136 -18.59 -4.14 -2.29
N GLU A 137 -19.65 -3.37 -2.55
CA GLU A 137 -19.72 -1.94 -2.25
C GLU A 137 -21.11 -1.59 -1.72
N VAL A 138 -21.18 -0.58 -0.83
CA VAL A 138 -22.44 0.00 -0.32
C VAL A 138 -22.56 1.43 -0.83
N ASP A 139 -23.66 1.78 -1.50
CA ASP A 139 -23.90 3.16 -1.94
C ASP A 139 -24.24 4.04 -0.73
N LEU A 140 -23.39 5.04 -0.44
CA LEU A 140 -23.66 6.03 0.58
C LEU A 140 -24.19 7.34 0.00
N LYS A 141 -23.92 7.60 -1.28
CA LYS A 141 -24.21 8.88 -1.93
C LYS A 141 -25.69 9.10 -2.16
N GLN A 142 -26.40 8.10 -2.69
CA GLN A 142 -27.84 8.26 -2.93
C GLN A 142 -28.63 8.36 -1.62
N PRO A 143 -28.39 7.51 -0.59
CA PRO A 143 -29.05 7.68 0.70
C PRO A 143 -28.77 9.03 1.37
N LEU A 144 -27.51 9.53 1.32
CA LEU A 144 -27.16 10.86 1.82
C LEU A 144 -27.93 11.97 1.11
N ARG A 145 -28.02 11.90 -0.22
CA ARG A 145 -28.78 12.87 -1.03
C ARG A 145 -30.30 12.78 -0.79
N GLY A 146 -30.79 11.60 -0.45
CA GLY A 146 -32.18 11.34 -0.08
C GLY A 146 -32.53 11.73 1.37
N GLY A 147 -31.58 12.27 2.14
CA GLY A 147 -31.84 12.72 3.51
C GLY A 147 -31.90 11.60 4.55
N ILE A 148 -31.15 10.51 4.35
CA ILE A 148 -31.04 9.42 5.34
C ILE A 148 -30.65 9.97 6.72
N SER A 149 -31.23 9.41 7.79
CA SER A 149 -30.86 9.75 9.16
C SER A 149 -29.43 9.31 9.50
N LEU A 150 -28.84 9.90 10.53
CA LEU A 150 -27.53 9.48 11.03
C LEU A 150 -27.51 7.99 11.45
N ALA A 151 -28.62 7.51 12.04
CA ALA A 151 -28.77 6.10 12.40
C ALA A 151 -28.79 5.18 11.18
N GLY A 152 -29.51 5.58 10.11
CA GLY A 152 -29.52 4.83 8.86
C GLY A 152 -28.15 4.81 8.16
N LEU A 153 -27.45 5.96 8.15
CA LEU A 153 -26.09 6.02 7.61
C LEU A 153 -25.12 5.13 8.39
N LYS A 154 -25.22 5.13 9.73
CA LYS A 154 -24.44 4.25 10.59
C LYS A 154 -24.68 2.77 10.23
N GLN A 155 -25.94 2.38 10.04
CA GLN A 155 -26.29 1.00 9.66
C GLN A 155 -25.66 0.59 8.33
N LEU A 156 -25.65 1.47 7.31
CA LEU A 156 -24.99 1.20 6.03
C LEU A 156 -23.47 1.00 6.18
N ILE A 157 -22.83 1.79 7.06
CA ILE A 157 -21.40 1.64 7.35
C ILE A 157 -21.14 0.33 8.10
N GLU A 158 -21.98 -0.01 9.08
CA GLU A 158 -21.88 -1.28 9.81
C GLU A 158 -22.10 -2.49 8.90
N GLU A 159 -23.02 -2.41 7.94
CA GLU A 159 -23.22 -3.42 6.90
C GLU A 159 -21.96 -3.61 6.06
N ALA A 160 -21.33 -2.51 5.62
CA ALA A 160 -20.08 -2.59 4.87
C ALA A 160 -18.97 -3.28 5.69
N VAL A 161 -18.81 -2.88 6.96
CA VAL A 161 -17.82 -3.48 7.87
C VAL A 161 -18.10 -4.97 8.09
N ALA A 162 -19.35 -5.36 8.27
CA ALA A 162 -19.75 -6.76 8.48
C ALA A 162 -19.44 -7.65 7.26
N ASN A 163 -19.51 -7.08 6.05
CA ASN A 163 -19.17 -7.75 4.79
C ASN A 163 -17.68 -7.67 4.43
N LYS A 164 -16.82 -7.17 5.32
CA LYS A 164 -15.38 -7.15 5.09
C LYS A 164 -14.84 -8.59 5.06
N PRO A 165 -14.21 -9.03 3.95
CA PRO A 165 -13.62 -10.36 3.90
C PRO A 165 -12.47 -10.49 4.90
N ARG A 166 -12.29 -11.69 5.45
CA ARG A 166 -11.21 -11.98 6.40
C ARG A 166 -9.81 -11.84 5.79
N ARG A 167 -9.68 -12.16 4.50
CA ARG A 167 -8.45 -12.03 3.70
C ARG A 167 -8.79 -11.84 2.22
N HIS A 168 -7.82 -11.42 1.43
CA HIS A 168 -7.90 -11.53 -0.02
C HIS A 168 -7.41 -12.89 -0.50
N HIS A 169 -7.67 -13.20 -1.76
CA HIS A 169 -7.36 -14.49 -2.38
C HIS A 169 -6.41 -14.36 -3.59
N LEU A 170 -5.54 -13.33 -3.57
CA LEU A 170 -4.58 -13.07 -4.66
C LEU A 170 -3.65 -14.27 -4.96
N GLU A 171 -3.21 -14.99 -3.94
CA GLU A 171 -2.38 -16.20 -4.09
C GLU A 171 -3.15 -17.36 -4.74
N GLU A 172 -4.48 -17.33 -4.65
CA GLU A 172 -5.38 -18.33 -5.26
C GLU A 172 -5.77 -17.91 -6.70
N GLY A 173 -5.15 -16.87 -7.25
CA GLY A 173 -5.42 -16.38 -8.60
C GLY A 173 -6.70 -15.53 -8.72
N TYR A 174 -7.25 -15.05 -7.61
CA TYR A 174 -8.42 -14.17 -7.65
C TYR A 174 -8.08 -12.82 -8.30
N VAL A 175 -8.88 -12.42 -9.28
CA VAL A 175 -8.74 -11.15 -10.02
C VAL A 175 -10.06 -10.38 -9.95
N LEU A 176 -9.99 -9.08 -9.66
CA LEU A 176 -11.15 -8.19 -9.70
C LEU A 176 -11.63 -7.99 -11.13
N ARG A 177 -12.93 -8.10 -11.36
CA ARG A 177 -13.55 -8.04 -12.69
C ARG A 177 -14.34 -6.75 -12.89
N ASP A 178 -14.97 -6.25 -11.84
CA ASP A 178 -15.97 -5.19 -11.99
C ASP A 178 -15.40 -3.78 -12.18
N ARG A 179 -14.24 -3.46 -11.58
CA ARG A 179 -13.63 -2.12 -11.67
C ARG A 179 -12.09 -2.15 -11.68
N PRO A 180 -11.44 -1.32 -12.51
CA PRO A 180 -10.00 -1.16 -12.47
C PRO A 180 -9.55 -0.46 -11.17
N PHE A 181 -8.32 -0.75 -10.74
CA PHE A 181 -7.73 -0.19 -9.53
C PHE A 181 -7.79 1.35 -9.50
N THR A 182 -7.60 1.99 -10.66
CA THR A 182 -7.66 3.45 -10.81
C THR A 182 -9.00 4.06 -10.39
N GLN A 183 -10.12 3.34 -10.52
CA GLN A 183 -11.46 3.82 -10.13
C GLN A 183 -11.74 3.63 -8.64
N VAL A 184 -11.08 2.65 -8.03
CA VAL A 184 -11.13 2.43 -6.59
C VAL A 184 -9.96 3.08 -5.90
N GLY A 185 -9.25 4.02 -6.57
CA GLY A 185 -8.12 4.84 -6.09
C GLY A 185 -6.84 4.07 -5.73
N GLY A 186 -6.68 2.87 -6.23
CA GLY A 186 -5.40 2.17 -6.26
C GLY A 186 -4.46 2.76 -7.31
#